data_AF-X6KT30-F1
#
_entry.id   AF-X6KT30-F1
#
_cell.length_a   1.000
_cell.length_b   1.000
_cell.length_c   1.000
_cell.angle_alpha   90.00
_cell.angle_beta   90.00
_cell.angle_gamma   90.00
#
_symmetry.space_group_name_H-M   'P 1'
#
loop_
_entity.id
_entity.type
_entity.pdbx_description
1 polymer ?
#
loop_
_entity_poly.entity_id
_entity_poly.type
_entity_poly.pdbx_seq_one_letter_code
_entity_poly.pdbx_strand_id
1 'polypeptide(L)'
;MSVVDDLADKLARDTIKAMDALGDENLPDQVAAVLGASSPSSEEIFRAAVRIRLAERRARNFLNDHVERALEARRRGEDIPEALAPGTDNKHV
;
A
#
# COMPACT_ATOMS: atom_id res chain seq x y z
N MET A 1 -6.02 -3.73 19.01
CA MET A 1 -6.59 -2.64 18.20
C MET A 1 -7.99 -2.34 18.71
N SER A 2 -8.44 -1.10 18.63
CA SER A 2 -9.81 -0.71 18.96
C SER A 2 -10.79 -1.26 17.90
N VAL A 3 -12.07 -1.42 18.26
CA VAL A 3 -13.14 -1.75 17.30
C VAL A 3 -13.19 -0.73 16.17
N VAL A 4 -12.92 0.55 16.46
CA VAL A 4 -12.87 1.63 15.46
C VAL A 4 -11.73 1.39 14.46
N ASP A 5 -10.54 1.02 14.94
CA ASP A 5 -9.38 0.75 14.08
C ASP A 5 -9.66 -0.41 13.14
N ASP A 6 -10.23 -1.49 13.67
CA ASP A 6 -10.56 -2.69 12.89
C ASP A 6 -11.64 -2.41 11.83
N LEU A 7 -12.64 -1.58 12.14
CA LEU A 7 -13.68 -1.20 11.20
C LEU A 7 -13.14 -0.27 10.11
N ALA A 8 -12.34 0.72 10.48
CA ALA A 8 -11.71 1.64 9.53
C ALA A 8 -10.73 0.90 8.60
N ASP A 9 -9.95 -0.04 9.12
CA ASP A 9 -9.05 -0.86 8.30
C ASP A 9 -9.80 -1.77 7.32
N LYS A 10 -10.88 -2.44 7.79
CA LYS A 10 -11.73 -3.25 6.90
C LYS A 10 -12.32 -2.41 5.78
N LEU A 11 -12.87 -1.24 6.11
CA LEU A 11 -13.39 -0.32 5.10
C LEU A 11 -12.29 0.11 4.12
N ALA A 12 -11.08 0.43 4.59
CA ALA A 12 -9.96 0.79 3.72
C ALA A 12 -9.62 -0.32 2.71
N ARG A 13 -9.66 -1.59 3.13
CA ARG A 13 -9.44 -2.74 2.24
C ARG A 13 -10.49 -2.84 1.15
N ASP A 14 -11.76 -2.76 1.55
CA ASP A 14 -12.89 -2.89 0.63
C ASP A 14 -12.92 -1.73 -0.36
N THR A 15 -12.62 -0.52 0.11
CA THR A 15 -12.49 0.67 -0.74
C THR A 15 -11.35 0.54 -1.75
N ILE A 16 -10.16 0.10 -1.35
CA ILE A 16 -9.04 -0.10 -2.30
C ILE A 16 -9.40 -1.16 -3.33
N LYS A 17 -10.06 -2.25 -2.92
CA LYS A 17 -10.51 -3.29 -3.86
C LYS A 17 -11.53 -2.74 -4.87
N ALA A 18 -12.46 -1.91 -4.42
CA ALA A 18 -13.44 -1.26 -5.30
C ALA A 18 -12.79 -0.23 -6.22
N MET A 19 -11.85 0.57 -5.70
CA MET A 19 -11.03 1.53 -6.46
C MET A 19 -10.32 0.83 -7.62
N ASP A 20 -9.64 -0.29 -7.34
CA ASP A 20 -8.94 -1.08 -8.37
C ASP A 20 -9.92 -1.70 -9.38
N ALA A 21 -11.08 -2.21 -8.93
CA ALA A 21 -12.05 -2.87 -9.80
C ALA A 21 -12.82 -1.89 -10.72
N LEU A 22 -13.02 -0.65 -10.26
CA LEU A 22 -13.76 0.39 -10.98
C LEU A 22 -12.84 1.34 -11.77
N GLY A 23 -11.54 1.37 -11.44
CA GLY A 23 -10.61 2.37 -11.99
C GLY A 23 -10.88 3.79 -11.48
N ASP A 24 -11.58 3.95 -10.36
CA ASP A 24 -11.87 5.26 -9.75
C ASP A 24 -10.88 5.56 -8.62
N GLU A 25 -9.77 6.22 -8.96
CA GLU A 25 -8.72 6.61 -8.00
C GLU A 25 -9.20 7.58 -6.91
N ASN A 26 -10.34 8.27 -7.11
CA ASN A 26 -10.89 9.21 -6.15
C ASN A 26 -11.80 8.55 -5.12
N LEU A 27 -12.13 7.26 -5.30
CA LEU A 27 -13.06 6.55 -4.41
C LEU A 27 -12.67 6.61 -2.92
N PRO A 28 -11.38 6.48 -2.53
CA PRO A 28 -10.99 6.62 -1.13
C PRO A 28 -11.34 7.99 -0.53
N ASP A 29 -11.22 9.08 -1.30
CA ASP A 29 -11.56 10.41 -0.82
C ASP A 29 -13.07 10.61 -0.69
N GLN A 30 -13.85 10.06 -1.62
CA GLN A 30 -15.31 10.07 -1.56
C GLN A 30 -15.83 9.29 -0.34
N VAL A 31 -15.30 8.08 -0.09
CA VAL A 31 -15.66 7.26 1.08
C VAL A 31 -15.25 7.95 2.37
N ALA A 32 -14.05 8.55 2.42
CA ALA A 32 -13.60 9.30 3.58
C ALA A 32 -14.51 10.49 3.90
N ALA A 33 -14.96 11.24 2.88
CA ALA A 33 -15.88 12.37 3.08
C ALA A 33 -17.22 11.92 3.67
N VAL A 34 -17.78 10.80 3.20
CA VAL A 34 -19.02 10.22 3.76
C VAL A 34 -18.81 9.78 5.21
N LEU A 35 -17.70 9.11 5.50
CA LEU A 35 -17.37 8.68 6.86
C LEU A 35 -17.16 9.88 7.81
N GLY A 36 -16.44 10.90 7.34
CA GLY A 36 -16.13 12.12 8.09
C GLY A 36 -17.34 12.96 8.47
N ALA A 37 -18.38 12.95 7.63
CA ALA A 37 -19.64 13.63 7.91
C ALA A 37 -20.32 13.12 9.20
N SER A 38 -20.08 11.86 9.60
CA SER A 38 -20.68 11.24 10.79
C SER A 38 -19.66 10.90 11.88
N SER A 39 -18.37 10.70 11.54
CA SER A 39 -17.32 10.34 12.48
C SER A 39 -15.94 10.82 12.01
N PRO A 40 -15.53 12.05 12.38
CA PRO A 40 -14.22 12.60 12.00
C PRO A 40 -13.02 11.77 12.48
N SER A 41 -13.09 11.19 13.67
CA SER A 41 -12.01 10.33 14.20
C SER A 41 -11.85 9.03 13.40
N SER A 42 -12.95 8.41 12.99
CA SER A 42 -12.92 7.21 12.15
C SER A 42 -12.40 7.52 10.75
N GLU A 43 -12.70 8.70 10.20
CA GLU A 43 -12.16 9.17 8.93
C GLU A 43 -10.64 9.26 8.96
N GLU A 44 -10.06 9.86 10.00
CA GLU A 44 -8.60 9.99 10.13
C GLU A 44 -7.92 8.62 10.10
N ILE A 45 -8.45 7.67 10.86
CA ILE A 45 -7.94 6.29 10.93
C ILE A 45 -8.09 5.59 9.57
N PHE A 46 -9.25 5.74 8.92
CA PHE A 46 -9.49 5.19 7.59
C PHE A 46 -8.49 5.73 6.55
N ARG A 47 -8.28 7.06 6.52
CA ARG A 47 -7.32 7.70 5.61
C ARG A 47 -5.89 7.23 5.88
N ALA A 48 -5.52 7.05 7.15
CA ALA A 48 -4.23 6.47 7.51
C ALA A 48 -4.11 5.02 7.01
N ALA A 49 -5.13 4.19 7.21
CA ALA A 49 -5.16 2.81 6.75
C ALA A 49 -5.06 2.70 5.22
N VAL A 50 -5.79 3.53 4.46
CA VAL A 50 -5.67 3.58 2.99
C VAL A 50 -4.23 3.91 2.58
N ARG A 51 -3.64 4.96 3.15
CA ARG A 51 -2.26 5.38 2.82
C ARG A 51 -1.24 4.27 3.10
N ILE A 52 -1.33 3.65 4.27
CA ILE A 52 -0.44 2.55 4.67
C ILE A 52 -0.57 1.40 3.68
N ARG A 53 -1.80 0.99 3.34
CA ARG A 53 -2.05 -0.13 2.43
C ARG A 53 -1.51 0.11 1.03
N LEU A 54 -1.69 1.32 0.49
CA LEU A 54 -1.14 1.66 -0.83
C LEU A 54 0.39 1.73 -0.80
N ALA A 55 1.00 2.26 0.26
CA ALA A 55 2.45 2.27 0.44
C ALA A 55 3.01 0.85 0.55
N GLU A 56 2.36 0.00 1.35
CA GLU A 56 2.70 -1.40 1.54
C GLU A 56 2.58 -2.18 0.22
N ARG A 57 1.51 -1.97 -0.55
CA ARG A 57 1.35 -2.55 -1.90
C ARG A 57 2.52 -2.19 -2.81
N ARG A 58 2.95 -0.92 -2.84
CA ARG A 58 4.13 -0.49 -3.61
C ARG A 58 5.42 -1.17 -3.10
N ALA A 59 5.59 -1.26 -1.78
CA ALA A 59 6.75 -1.92 -1.19
C ALA A 59 6.79 -3.42 -1.50
N ARG A 60 5.65 -4.12 -1.49
CA ARG A 60 5.59 -5.54 -1.88
C ARG A 60 5.94 -5.74 -3.35
N ASN A 61 5.43 -4.89 -4.24
CA ASN A 61 5.76 -4.99 -5.66
C ASN A 61 7.27 -4.86 -5.85
N PHE A 62 7.89 -3.84 -5.24
CA PHE A 62 9.33 -3.67 -5.25
C PHE A 62 10.11 -4.89 -4.69
N LEU A 63 9.66 -5.43 -3.55
CA LEU A 63 10.28 -6.61 -2.93
C LEU A 63 10.22 -7.83 -3.86
N ASN A 64 9.04 -8.10 -4.44
CA ASN A 64 8.83 -9.23 -5.33
C ASN A 64 9.72 -9.12 -6.58
N ASP A 65 9.76 -7.95 -7.22
CA ASP A 65 10.59 -7.69 -8.40
C ASP A 65 12.08 -7.87 -8.10
N HIS A 66 12.54 -7.47 -6.90
CA HIS A 66 13.92 -7.68 -6.49
C HIS A 66 14.23 -9.16 -6.22
N VAL A 67 13.34 -9.87 -5.52
CA VAL A 67 13.51 -11.30 -5.25
C VAL A 67 13.57 -12.10 -6.56
N GLU A 68 12.71 -11.80 -7.54
CA GLU A 68 12.73 -12.45 -8.85
C GLU A 68 14.10 -12.28 -9.54
N ARG A 69 14.58 -11.04 -9.65
CA ARG A 69 15.91 -10.72 -10.23
C ARG A 69 17.05 -11.39 -9.47
N ALA A 70 17.01 -11.38 -8.14
CA ALA A 70 18.03 -12.01 -7.30
C ALA A 70 18.09 -13.53 -7.50
N LEU A 71 16.93 -14.18 -7.60
CA LEU A 71 16.85 -15.61 -7.88
C LEU A 71 17.33 -15.95 -9.29
N GLU A 72 17.08 -15.10 -10.29
CA GLU A 72 17.61 -15.24 -11.64
C GLU A 72 19.14 -15.12 -11.69
N ALA A 73 19.71 -14.07 -11.09
CA ALA A 73 21.16 -13.88 -11.02
C ALA A 73 21.84 -15.08 -10.37
N ARG A 74 21.30 -15.56 -9.24
CA ARG A 74 21.80 -16.75 -8.56
C ARG A 74 21.76 -18.00 -9.45
N ARG A 75 20.72 -18.17 -10.28
CA ARG A 75 20.64 -19.30 -11.24
C ARG A 75 21.70 -19.20 -12.34
N ARG A 76 22.09 -17.98 -12.72
CA ARG A 76 23.13 -17.71 -13.73
C ARG A 76 24.55 -17.73 -13.14
N GLY A 77 24.70 -17.85 -11.82
CA GLY A 77 25.99 -17.72 -11.13
C GLY A 77 26.51 -16.29 -11.09
N GLU A 78 25.63 -15.31 -11.28
CA GLU A 78 25.90 -13.88 -11.23
C GLU A 78 25.71 -13.33 -9.80
N ASP A 79 26.32 -12.18 -9.52
CA ASP A 79 26.12 -11.48 -8.26
C ASP A 79 24.67 -11.01 -8.09
N ILE A 80 24.18 -11.03 -6.84
CA ILE A 80 22.83 -10.57 -6.52
C ILE A 80 22.77 -9.05 -6.76
N PRO A 81 21.87 -8.56 -7.63
CA PRO A 81 21.75 -7.13 -7.91
C PRO A 81 21.25 -6.39 -6.67
N GLU A 82 21.67 -5.14 -6.48
CA GLU A 82 21.24 -4.31 -5.34
C GLU A 82 19.72 -3.97 -5.41
N ALA A 83 19.09 -3.84 -4.23
CA ALA A 83 17.69 -3.45 -4.09
C ALA A 83 17.52 -1.91 -4.21
N LEU A 84 17.64 -1.39 -5.43
CA LEU A 84 17.47 0.04 -5.72
C LEU A 84 16.06 0.31 -6.25
N ALA A 85 15.22 1.03 -5.49
CA ALA A 85 13.91 1.46 -5.97
C ALA A 85 14.05 2.79 -6.73
N PRO A 86 13.37 2.98 -7.89
CA PRO A 86 13.41 4.24 -8.62
C PRO A 86 13.00 5.43 -7.75
N GLY A 87 13.82 6.48 -7.72
CA GLY A 87 13.54 7.68 -6.93
C GLY A 87 13.84 7.57 -5.42
N THR A 88 14.48 6.48 -4.99
CA THR A 88 14.97 6.32 -3.61
C THR A 88 16.49 6.23 -3.60
N ASP A 89 17.13 6.83 -2.60
CA ASP A 89 18.55 6.77 -2.33
C ASP A 89 18.88 5.62 -1.37
N ASN A 90 18.32 4.44 -1.62
CA ASN A 90 18.48 3.22 -0.80
C ASN A 90 19.94 2.76 -0.57
N LYS A 91 20.93 3.49 -1.09
CA LYS A 91 22.37 3.32 -0.87
C LYS A 91 22.81 3.66 0.56
N HIS A 92 21.96 4.30 1.37
CA HIS A 92 22.27 4.76 2.72
C HIS A 92 21.37 4.18 3.82
N VAL A 93 20.61 3.12 3.53
CA VAL A 93 19.80 2.42 4.55
C VAL A 93 20.63 1.35 5.26
#